data_AF-A0A4Q3BEW9-F1
#
_entry.id   AF-A0A4Q3BEW9-F1
#
_cell.length_a   1.000
_cell.length_b   1.000
_cell.length_c   1.000
_cell.angle_alpha   90.00
_cell.angle_beta   90.00
_cell.angle_gamma   90.00
#
_symmetry.space_group_name_H-M   'P 1'
#
loop_
_entity.id
_entity.type
_entity.pdbx_description
1 polymer ?
#
loop_
_entity_poly.entity_id
_entity_poly.type
_entity_poly.pdbx_seq_one_letter_code
_entity_poly.pdbx_strand_id
1 'polypeptide(L)'
;MEAKCADANKSTTVNYSANYSISKPFYYDVDSERSCSELRINDSGTVRFETMRGDISPIGFNLSAYDKNGVLQSRINRDVIYMLMFFPENRKPIISGINGGNQVRMDIHEGAAVCFNINSFDVDDGDTVNFTRVTGLPDGATFEVEENKRFPKAKFCWTPKRWQASPDPYNFTVQLTDNKLNCGDYFQQGITEKTFSIYVCLHTANGCEFISSGMNETSSQKLNLFPQPSRNAVYVNLNQTKINSLHITDMAGRIFSPSYIWEGDKLKIDTQDLKAGSYVLKIISAQNIYNGKLIIQK
;
A
#
# COMPACT_ATOMS: atom_id res chain seq x y z
N MET A 1 -2.75 21.47 54.02
CA MET A 1 -2.65 20.33 54.96
C MET A 1 -1.35 19.59 54.63
N GLU A 2 -0.46 19.43 55.61
CA GLU A 2 0.96 19.08 55.42
C GLU A 2 1.17 17.65 54.89
N ALA A 3 1.82 17.52 53.72
CA ALA A 3 2.51 16.29 53.34
C ALA A 3 3.97 16.42 53.78
N LYS A 4 4.35 15.71 54.84
CA LYS A 4 5.74 15.63 55.32
C LYS A 4 6.47 14.53 54.55
N CYS A 5 7.29 14.91 53.57
CA CYS A 5 8.36 14.06 53.06
C CYS A 5 9.65 14.35 53.84
N ALA A 6 10.43 13.30 54.07
CA ALA A 6 11.50 13.25 55.06
C ALA A 6 12.66 14.23 54.79
N ASP A 7 12.79 15.24 55.65
CA ASP A 7 13.97 15.49 56.48
C ASP A 7 13.52 16.41 57.63
N ALA A 8 13.62 15.96 58.88
CA ALA A 8 12.91 16.57 60.02
C ALA A 8 13.34 18.00 60.38
N ASN A 9 14.31 18.59 59.67
CA ASN A 9 14.89 19.90 59.99
C ASN A 9 15.00 20.91 58.83
N LYS A 10 14.44 20.64 57.65
CA LYS A 10 14.31 21.66 56.58
C LYS A 10 13.00 21.51 55.82
N SER A 11 11.99 22.28 56.23
CA SER A 11 10.83 22.56 55.38
C SER A 11 11.32 23.39 54.19
N THR A 12 11.53 22.74 53.04
CA THR A 12 11.70 23.44 51.77
C THR A 12 10.33 23.54 51.12
N THR A 13 9.85 24.78 50.94
CA THR A 13 8.62 25.03 50.21
C THR A 13 8.86 24.68 48.74
N VAL A 14 8.23 23.60 48.27
CA VAL A 14 8.17 23.26 46.85
C VAL A 14 7.12 24.15 46.20
N ASN A 15 7.54 25.08 45.35
CA ASN A 15 6.63 25.92 44.58
C ASN A 15 6.13 25.13 43.37
N TYR A 16 4.84 24.79 43.37
CA TYR A 16 4.18 24.21 42.19
C TYR A 16 3.76 25.30 41.21
N SER A 17 3.53 24.91 39.95
CA SER A 17 2.90 25.79 38.97
C SER A 17 1.53 26.27 39.49
N ALA A 18 1.14 27.48 39.12
CA ALA A 18 -0.15 28.04 39.50
C ALA A 18 -1.30 27.07 39.11
N ASN A 19 -2.23 26.85 40.05
CA ASN A 19 -3.38 25.93 39.95
C ASN A 19 -3.13 24.43 40.22
N TYR A 20 -1.91 24.01 40.59
CA TYR A 20 -1.69 22.65 41.09
C TYR A 20 -2.36 22.45 42.46
N SER A 21 -3.08 21.34 42.63
CA SER A 21 -3.68 20.94 43.90
C SER A 21 -3.32 19.50 44.23
N ILE A 22 -2.82 19.26 45.45
CA ILE A 22 -2.59 17.90 45.96
C ILE A 22 -3.89 17.06 45.99
N SER A 23 -5.04 17.69 46.23
CA SER A 23 -6.33 16.99 46.22
C SER A 23 -6.90 16.79 44.82
N LYS A 24 -6.34 17.45 43.81
CA LYS A 24 -6.73 17.35 42.39
C LYS A 24 -5.47 17.38 41.52
N PRO A 25 -4.69 16.28 41.51
CA PRO A 25 -3.40 16.25 40.80
C PRO A 25 -3.56 16.40 39.29
N PHE A 26 -4.74 16.12 38.74
CA PHE A 26 -5.11 16.47 37.36
C PHE A 26 -6.35 17.36 37.34
N TYR A 27 -6.49 18.11 36.26
CA TYR A 27 -7.75 18.75 35.92
C TYR A 27 -8.72 17.72 35.29
N TYR A 28 -9.76 17.35 36.04
CA TYR A 28 -10.80 16.39 35.65
C TYR A 28 -12.20 16.99 35.85
N ASP A 29 -13.19 16.49 35.10
CA ASP A 29 -14.56 16.98 35.14
C ASP A 29 -15.23 16.62 36.47
N VAL A 30 -15.88 17.59 37.10
CA VAL A 30 -16.63 17.38 38.36
C VAL A 30 -18.14 17.28 38.14
N ASP A 31 -18.65 17.42 36.91
CA ASP A 31 -20.08 17.31 36.60
C ASP A 31 -20.56 15.85 36.34
N SER A 32 -20.73 15.16 37.47
CA SER A 32 -21.93 14.43 37.96
C SER A 32 -22.79 13.44 37.13
N GLU A 33 -22.41 12.93 35.95
CA GLU A 33 -23.14 11.75 35.36
C GLU A 33 -22.27 10.63 34.76
N ARG A 34 -20.95 10.81 34.61
CA ARG A 34 -20.04 9.77 34.13
C ARG A 34 -19.32 9.07 35.29
N SER A 35 -19.26 7.73 35.28
CA SER A 35 -18.70 6.94 36.39
C SER A 35 -17.18 7.03 36.60
N CYS A 36 -16.48 7.91 35.86
CA CYS A 36 -15.02 8.07 35.84
C CYS A 36 -14.55 9.50 36.17
N SER A 37 -15.39 10.34 36.78
CA SER A 37 -15.10 11.75 37.11
C SER A 37 -14.05 11.98 38.21
N GLU A 38 -13.56 10.94 38.89
CA GLU A 38 -12.57 11.07 39.97
C GLU A 38 -11.43 10.07 39.81
N LEU A 39 -10.22 10.43 40.27
CA LEU A 39 -9.10 9.50 40.38
C LEU A 39 -9.43 8.39 41.38
N ARG A 40 -9.66 7.17 40.88
CA ARG A 40 -10.01 6.00 41.69
C ARG A 40 -8.99 4.89 41.49
N ILE A 41 -8.71 4.17 42.56
CA ILE A 41 -7.94 2.93 42.56
C ILE A 41 -8.87 1.83 43.04
N ASN A 42 -9.03 0.76 42.26
CA ASN A 42 -9.83 -0.39 42.68
C ASN A 42 -8.99 -1.44 43.42
N ASP A 43 -9.65 -2.46 43.97
CA ASP A 43 -8.99 -3.53 44.73
C ASP A 43 -8.00 -4.37 43.90
N SER A 44 -8.07 -4.29 42.56
CA SER A 44 -7.09 -4.92 41.66
C SER A 44 -5.89 -4.01 41.33
N GLY A 45 -5.78 -2.83 41.95
CA GLY A 45 -4.70 -1.87 41.72
C GLY A 45 -4.82 -1.09 40.41
N THR A 46 -5.97 -1.16 39.72
CA THR A 46 -6.25 -0.38 38.51
C THR A 46 -6.59 1.05 38.88
N VAL A 47 -5.87 2.00 38.29
CA VAL A 47 -6.11 3.43 38.41
C VAL A 47 -7.04 3.88 37.27
N ARG A 48 -8.11 4.62 37.56
CA ARG A 48 -9.06 5.17 36.58
C ARG A 48 -9.35 6.64 36.86
N PHE A 49 -9.36 7.47 35.82
CA PHE A 49 -9.77 8.88 35.84
C PHE A 49 -10.06 9.38 34.42
N GLU A 50 -10.84 10.46 34.28
CA GLU A 50 -11.12 11.16 33.02
C GLU A 50 -10.60 12.60 33.11
N THR A 51 -9.67 13.00 32.23
CA THR A 51 -9.08 14.35 32.25
C THR A 51 -9.72 15.26 31.20
N MET A 52 -9.79 16.57 31.47
CA MET A 52 -10.40 17.56 30.56
C MET A 52 -9.39 18.37 29.74
N ARG A 53 -8.09 18.26 30.03
CA ARG A 53 -7.03 18.97 29.30
C ARG A 53 -5.68 18.26 29.44
N GLY A 54 -4.72 18.62 28.60
CA GLY A 54 -3.35 18.14 28.76
C GLY A 54 -2.77 18.61 30.08
N ASP A 55 -2.10 17.73 30.81
CA ASP A 55 -1.56 17.99 32.13
C ASP A 55 -0.37 17.07 32.44
N ILE A 56 0.57 17.53 33.25
CA ILE A 56 1.67 16.70 33.74
C ILE A 56 1.64 16.77 35.25
N SER A 57 1.44 15.63 35.90
CA SER A 57 1.45 15.56 37.36
C SER A 57 2.30 14.41 37.86
N PRO A 58 3.21 14.67 38.83
CA PRO A 58 3.73 13.61 39.66
C PRO A 58 2.62 13.08 40.59
N ILE A 59 2.58 11.77 40.80
CA ILE A 59 1.70 11.10 41.76
C ILE A 59 2.55 10.14 42.60
N GLY A 60 2.47 10.30 43.91
CA GLY A 60 3.03 9.37 44.88
C GLY A 60 2.01 8.32 45.29
N PHE A 61 2.37 7.05 45.16
CA PHE A 61 1.59 5.91 45.66
C PHE A 61 2.24 5.37 46.93
N ASN A 62 1.43 5.23 47.99
CA ASN A 62 1.77 4.44 49.17
C ASN A 62 0.93 3.16 49.14
N LEU A 63 1.59 2.02 48.91
CA LEU A 63 0.96 0.71 49.01
C LEU A 63 1.35 0.07 50.34
N SER A 64 0.36 -0.35 51.11
CA SER A 64 0.55 -1.08 52.37
C SER A 64 -0.16 -2.43 52.26
N ALA A 65 0.55 -3.52 52.55
CA ALA A 65 -0.01 -4.87 52.55
C ALA A 65 -0.17 -5.36 53.99
N TYR A 66 -1.34 -5.92 54.32
CA TYR A 66 -1.67 -6.43 55.64
C TYR A 66 -1.95 -7.93 55.57
N ASP A 67 -1.68 -8.66 56.65
CA ASP A 67 -2.13 -10.05 56.77
C ASP A 67 -3.63 -10.13 57.11
N LYS A 68 -4.15 -11.36 57.15
CA LYS A 68 -5.56 -11.63 57.48
C LYS A 68 -5.99 -11.15 58.87
N ASN A 69 -5.05 -10.83 59.76
CA ASN A 69 -5.31 -10.34 61.11
C ASN A 69 -5.18 -8.80 61.19
N GLY A 70 -4.94 -8.12 60.05
CA GLY A 70 -4.77 -6.67 59.99
C GLY A 70 -3.36 -6.20 60.39
N VAL A 71 -2.38 -7.09 60.49
CA VAL A 71 -0.99 -6.71 60.80
C VAL A 71 -0.29 -6.28 59.51
N LEU A 72 0.34 -5.09 59.52
CA LEU A 72 1.10 -4.58 58.39
C LEU A 72 2.30 -5.48 58.10
N GLN A 73 2.37 -6.05 56.91
CA GLN A 73 3.44 -6.94 56.46
C GLN A 73 4.49 -6.19 55.63
N SER A 74 4.07 -5.23 54.80
CA SER A 74 4.99 -4.46 53.98
C SER A 74 4.41 -3.10 53.57
N ARG A 75 5.31 -2.19 53.24
CA ARG A 75 4.99 -0.87 52.68
C ARG A 75 5.94 -0.53 51.55
N ILE A 76 5.40 -0.02 50.45
CA ILE A 76 6.16 0.48 49.31
C ILE A 76 5.69 1.89 48.98
N ASN A 77 6.64 2.79 48.71
CA ASN A 77 6.40 4.11 48.15
C ASN A 77 6.93 4.16 46.71
N ARG A 78 6.13 4.68 45.79
CA ARG A 78 6.53 4.91 44.39
C ARG A 78 6.03 6.25 43.91
N ASP A 79 6.92 7.02 43.30
CA ASP A 79 6.58 8.24 42.59
C ASP A 79 6.51 7.94 41.09
N VAL A 80 5.41 8.33 40.45
CA VAL A 80 5.17 8.15 39.02
C VAL A 80 4.79 9.49 38.43
N ILE A 81 5.41 9.88 37.33
CA ILE A 81 5.00 11.07 36.56
C ILE A 81 4.03 10.62 35.49
N TYR A 82 2.82 11.17 35.53
CA TYR A 82 1.84 11.01 34.47
C TYR A 82 1.87 12.24 33.57
N MET A 83 1.97 12.00 32.26
CA MET A 83 1.90 13.01 31.22
C MET A 83 0.67 12.74 30.37
N LEU A 84 -0.31 13.62 30.46
CA LEU A 84 -1.55 13.63 29.70
C LEU A 84 -1.40 14.66 28.60
N MET A 85 -1.48 14.24 27.36
CA MET A 85 -1.37 15.13 26.21
C MET A 85 -2.66 15.04 25.41
N PHE A 86 -3.29 16.20 25.17
CA PHE A 86 -4.42 16.31 24.25
C PHE A 86 -3.87 16.59 22.86
N PHE A 87 -4.17 15.70 21.93
CA PHE A 87 -3.90 15.90 20.52
C PHE A 87 -5.24 16.00 19.80
N PRO A 88 -5.43 16.96 18.87
CA PRO A 88 -6.54 16.83 17.94
C PRO A 88 -6.39 15.49 17.22
N GLU A 89 -7.48 14.74 17.08
CA GLU A 89 -7.47 13.50 16.30
C GLU A 89 -6.89 13.81 14.91
N ASN A 90 -5.78 13.16 14.53
CA ASN A 90 -5.28 13.22 13.17
C ASN A 90 -5.97 12.14 12.36
N ARG A 91 -6.81 12.53 11.41
CA ARG A 91 -7.53 11.65 10.49
C ARG A 91 -6.73 11.61 9.20
N LYS A 92 -6.40 10.41 8.76
CA LYS A 92 -5.63 10.22 7.54
C LYS A 92 -6.29 10.87 6.33
N PRO A 93 -5.52 11.36 5.35
CA PRO A 93 -6.05 11.93 4.12
C PRO A 93 -6.82 10.88 3.32
N ILE A 94 -7.74 11.34 2.48
CA ILE A 94 -8.61 10.50 1.65
C ILE A 94 -8.17 10.59 0.19
N ILE A 95 -8.07 9.43 -0.46
CA ILE A 95 -7.89 9.30 -1.91
C ILE A 95 -9.23 8.88 -2.52
N SER A 96 -9.77 9.63 -3.48
CA SER A 96 -10.97 9.22 -4.21
C SER A 96 -10.70 8.04 -5.16
N GLY A 97 -11.75 7.39 -5.63
CA GLY A 97 -11.69 6.60 -6.85
C GLY A 97 -11.64 7.47 -8.11
N ILE A 98 -11.84 6.80 -9.25
CA ILE A 98 -11.86 7.38 -10.59
C ILE A 98 -12.89 8.53 -10.67
N ASN A 99 -12.44 9.68 -11.17
CA ASN A 99 -13.22 10.91 -11.34
C ASN A 99 -13.94 11.38 -10.07
N GLY A 100 -13.34 11.16 -8.90
CA GLY A 100 -13.93 11.54 -7.61
C GLY A 100 -14.94 10.56 -7.04
N GLY A 101 -15.24 9.45 -7.74
CA GLY A 101 -16.14 8.40 -7.27
C GLY A 101 -15.46 7.41 -6.31
N ASN A 102 -16.01 6.20 -6.23
CA ASN A 102 -15.47 5.11 -5.39
C ASN A 102 -14.86 3.95 -6.21
N GLN A 103 -15.01 3.97 -7.54
CA GLN A 103 -14.48 2.93 -8.40
C GLN A 103 -12.96 3.06 -8.51
N VAL A 104 -12.26 1.94 -8.32
CA VAL A 104 -10.81 1.82 -8.52
C VAL A 104 -10.45 0.89 -9.66
N ARG A 105 -11.47 0.31 -10.31
CA ARG A 105 -11.35 -0.57 -11.45
C ARG A 105 -11.87 0.13 -12.70
N MET A 106 -11.17 -0.08 -13.81
CA MET A 106 -11.66 0.29 -15.13
C MET A 106 -11.33 -0.81 -16.14
N ASP A 107 -12.23 -1.02 -17.10
CA ASP A 107 -12.03 -1.92 -18.23
C ASP A 107 -11.96 -1.05 -19.49
N ILE A 108 -10.89 -1.20 -20.26
CA ILE A 108 -10.65 -0.47 -21.52
C ILE A 108 -10.15 -1.43 -22.60
N HIS A 109 -10.19 -0.96 -23.84
CA HIS A 109 -9.58 -1.65 -24.98
C HIS A 109 -8.23 -1.03 -25.32
N GLU A 110 -7.34 -1.80 -25.94
CA GLU A 110 -6.13 -1.29 -26.55
C GLU A 110 -6.43 -0.15 -27.55
N GLY A 111 -5.53 0.82 -27.64
CA GLY A 111 -5.65 1.98 -28.52
C GLY A 111 -6.64 3.04 -28.06
N ALA A 112 -7.54 2.74 -27.12
CA ALA A 112 -8.45 3.72 -26.54
C ALA A 112 -7.71 4.62 -25.55
N ALA A 113 -7.70 5.93 -25.80
CA ALA A 113 -7.14 6.90 -24.85
C ALA A 113 -8.08 7.05 -23.64
N VAL A 114 -7.52 6.93 -22.44
CA VAL A 114 -8.22 7.11 -21.17
C VAL A 114 -7.54 8.20 -20.36
N CYS A 115 -8.34 9.08 -19.75
CA CYS A 115 -7.89 10.00 -18.72
C CYS A 115 -8.92 10.10 -17.60
N PHE A 116 -8.48 10.15 -16.35
CA PHE A 116 -9.35 10.40 -15.21
C PHE A 116 -8.65 11.14 -14.08
N ASN A 117 -9.44 11.81 -13.26
CA ASN A 117 -8.95 12.55 -12.10
C ASN A 117 -9.03 11.69 -10.83
N ILE A 118 -8.09 11.90 -9.93
CA ILE A 118 -8.06 11.38 -8.56
C ILE A 118 -8.00 12.58 -7.63
N ASN A 119 -8.99 12.72 -6.75
CA ASN A 119 -9.07 13.81 -5.81
C ASN A 119 -8.40 13.42 -4.49
N SER A 120 -7.75 14.39 -3.84
CA SER A 120 -7.33 14.29 -2.44
C SER A 120 -8.25 15.12 -1.54
N PHE A 121 -8.35 14.76 -0.27
CA PHE A 121 -9.03 15.55 0.75
C PHE A 121 -8.50 15.20 2.14
N ASP A 122 -8.45 16.18 3.03
CA ASP A 122 -8.31 15.94 4.47
C ASP A 122 -9.41 16.69 5.21
N VAL A 123 -10.00 16.03 6.20
CA VAL A 123 -11.12 16.58 6.99
C VAL A 123 -10.62 17.40 8.18
N ASP A 124 -9.33 17.32 8.51
CA ASP A 124 -8.73 18.10 9.56
C ASP A 124 -8.46 19.54 9.12
N ASP A 125 -8.92 20.48 9.95
CA ASP A 125 -8.76 21.89 9.62
C ASP A 125 -7.28 22.32 9.73
N GLY A 126 -6.86 23.18 8.81
CA GLY A 126 -5.47 23.59 8.60
C GLY A 126 -4.60 22.62 7.79
N ASP A 127 -5.02 21.37 7.58
CA ASP A 127 -4.16 20.36 6.96
C ASP A 127 -4.03 20.52 5.43
N THR A 128 -2.83 20.23 4.92
CA THR A 128 -2.51 20.13 3.49
C THR A 128 -2.20 18.68 3.14
N VAL A 129 -2.49 18.30 1.89
CA VAL A 129 -2.29 16.94 1.40
C VAL A 129 -1.32 16.94 0.24
N ASN A 130 -0.39 15.99 0.24
CA ASN A 130 0.62 15.82 -0.80
C ASN A 130 0.58 14.41 -1.39
N PHE A 131 0.67 14.32 -2.72
CA PHE A 131 0.97 13.07 -3.40
C PHE A 131 2.46 12.78 -3.26
N THR A 132 2.80 11.81 -2.41
CA THR A 132 4.20 11.53 -2.06
C THR A 132 4.79 10.38 -2.86
N ARG A 133 3.96 9.47 -3.35
CA ARG A 133 4.43 8.33 -4.11
C ARG A 133 3.39 7.83 -5.13
N VAL A 134 3.88 7.49 -6.31
CA VAL A 134 3.13 6.75 -7.33
C VAL A 134 4.00 5.62 -7.85
N THR A 135 3.50 4.39 -7.84
CA THR A 135 4.23 3.20 -8.29
C THR A 135 3.36 2.32 -9.18
N GLY A 136 3.99 1.53 -10.06
CA GLY A 136 3.28 0.57 -10.91
C GLY A 136 2.53 1.20 -12.09
N LEU A 137 2.84 2.45 -12.46
CA LEU A 137 2.26 3.04 -13.67
C LEU A 137 2.56 2.17 -14.90
N PRO A 138 1.56 1.91 -15.75
CA PRO A 138 1.79 1.21 -17.02
C PRO A 138 2.80 1.96 -17.89
N ASP A 139 3.53 1.21 -18.72
CA ASP A 139 4.43 1.83 -19.70
C ASP A 139 3.65 2.78 -20.65
N GLY A 140 4.16 4.00 -20.79
CA GLY A 140 3.54 5.09 -21.54
C GLY A 140 2.37 5.81 -20.85
N ALA A 141 2.04 5.49 -19.59
CA ALA A 141 1.07 6.26 -18.81
C ALA A 141 1.69 7.51 -18.18
N THR A 142 0.89 8.56 -17.98
CA THR A 142 1.28 9.78 -17.28
C THR A 142 0.44 9.99 -16.03
N PHE A 143 1.04 10.66 -15.04
CA PHE A 143 0.40 11.02 -13.79
C PHE A 143 0.84 12.43 -13.40
N GLU A 144 -0.07 13.40 -13.50
CA GLU A 144 0.20 14.82 -13.25
C GLU A 144 -0.56 15.29 -12.03
N VAL A 145 0.10 16.01 -11.11
CA VAL A 145 -0.52 16.52 -9.88
C VAL A 145 -0.69 18.03 -9.98
N GLU A 146 -1.87 18.55 -9.62
CA GLU A 146 -2.11 19.98 -9.52
C GLU A 146 -1.18 20.63 -8.48
N GLU A 147 -0.46 21.67 -8.89
CA GLU A 147 0.44 22.40 -8.01
C GLU A 147 -0.29 23.46 -7.19
N ASN A 148 0.29 23.82 -6.03
CA ASN A 148 -0.13 24.96 -5.21
C ASN A 148 -1.60 24.89 -4.75
N LYS A 149 -2.10 23.70 -4.45
CA LYS A 149 -3.43 23.47 -3.88
C LYS A 149 -3.29 22.83 -2.50
N ARG A 150 -4.19 23.21 -1.58
CA ARG A 150 -4.31 22.58 -0.24
C ARG A 150 -4.68 21.10 -0.37
N PHE A 151 -5.62 20.80 -1.27
CA PHE A 151 -6.05 19.45 -1.64
C PHE A 151 -5.86 19.28 -3.15
N PRO A 152 -4.66 18.92 -3.63
CA PRO A 152 -4.38 18.78 -5.05
C PRO A 152 -5.18 17.64 -5.68
N LYS A 153 -5.49 17.76 -6.97
CA LYS A 153 -5.99 16.64 -7.76
C LYS A 153 -4.87 16.09 -8.61
N ALA A 154 -4.92 14.80 -8.90
CA ALA A 154 -4.05 14.18 -9.87
C ALA A 154 -4.83 13.75 -11.11
N LYS A 155 -4.21 13.83 -12.28
CA LYS A 155 -4.74 13.37 -13.55
C LYS A 155 -3.88 12.21 -14.06
N PHE A 156 -4.49 11.04 -14.16
CA PHE A 156 -3.91 9.89 -14.86
C PHE A 156 -4.35 9.92 -16.31
N CYS A 157 -3.43 9.67 -17.24
CA CYS A 157 -3.74 9.47 -18.66
C CYS A 157 -2.93 8.30 -19.22
N TRP A 158 -3.56 7.51 -20.10
CA TRP A 158 -2.90 6.40 -20.76
C TRP A 158 -3.56 6.07 -22.10
N THR A 159 -2.79 5.51 -23.03
CA THR A 159 -3.30 4.92 -24.27
C THR A 159 -2.61 3.58 -24.45
N PRO A 160 -3.20 2.48 -23.95
CA PRO A 160 -2.58 1.16 -24.05
C PRO A 160 -2.30 0.78 -25.49
N LYS A 161 -1.19 0.12 -25.69
CA LYS A 161 -0.82 -0.49 -26.97
C LYS A 161 -1.34 -1.91 -27.04
N ARG A 162 -1.42 -2.46 -28.25
CA ARG A 162 -2.00 -3.80 -28.48
C ARG A 162 -1.32 -4.93 -27.69
N TRP A 163 -0.01 -4.86 -27.53
CA TRP A 163 0.75 -5.84 -26.73
C TRP A 163 0.60 -5.65 -25.22
N GLN A 164 -0.08 -4.58 -24.78
CA GLN A 164 -0.47 -4.35 -23.40
C GLN A 164 -1.88 -4.88 -23.11
N ALA A 165 -2.54 -5.58 -24.04
CA ALA A 165 -3.75 -6.33 -23.70
C ALA A 165 -3.37 -7.56 -22.86
N SER A 166 -4.03 -7.72 -21.72
CA SER A 166 -3.66 -8.69 -20.68
C SER A 166 -4.89 -9.17 -19.90
N PRO A 167 -4.97 -10.48 -19.56
CA PRO A 167 -6.00 -10.99 -18.65
C PRO A 167 -5.80 -10.49 -17.21
N ASP A 168 -4.55 -10.17 -16.84
CA ASP A 168 -4.21 -9.55 -15.56
C ASP A 168 -4.28 -8.02 -15.66
N PRO A 169 -4.77 -7.32 -14.63
CA PRO A 169 -4.87 -5.88 -14.65
C PRO A 169 -3.51 -5.21 -14.48
N TYR A 170 -3.40 -4.01 -15.03
CA TYR A 170 -2.33 -3.08 -14.67
C TYR A 170 -2.70 -2.39 -13.37
N ASN A 171 -1.91 -2.66 -12.33
CA ASN A 171 -2.10 -2.09 -11.01
C ASN A 171 -1.10 -0.97 -10.75
N PHE A 172 -1.59 0.22 -10.44
CA PHE A 172 -0.76 1.30 -9.92
C PHE A 172 -1.27 1.77 -8.56
N THR A 173 -0.36 2.16 -7.68
CA THR A 173 -0.65 2.58 -6.31
C THR A 173 -0.27 4.04 -6.14
N VAL A 174 -1.16 4.79 -5.51
CA VAL A 174 -0.99 6.19 -5.15
C VAL A 174 -0.95 6.31 -3.63
N GLN A 175 0.00 7.08 -3.12
CA GLN A 175 0.15 7.40 -1.70
C GLN A 175 -0.02 8.91 -1.48
N LEU A 176 -0.80 9.25 -0.46
CA LEU A 176 -0.92 10.60 0.07
C LEU A 176 -0.34 10.68 1.47
N THR A 177 0.21 11.85 1.82
CA THR A 177 0.47 12.24 3.20
C THR A 177 -0.19 13.55 3.52
N ASP A 178 -0.68 13.70 4.75
CA ASP A 178 -1.01 15.01 5.30
C ASP A 178 0.23 15.71 5.88
N ASN A 179 0.05 16.94 6.33
CA ASN A 179 1.06 17.71 7.06
C ASN A 179 0.76 17.83 8.56
N LYS A 180 -0.15 17.01 9.12
CA LYS A 180 -0.42 17.07 10.56
C LYS A 180 0.83 16.68 11.32
N LEU A 181 1.33 17.63 12.10
CA LEU A 181 2.33 17.40 13.11
C LEU A 181 1.71 17.78 14.43
N ASN A 182 1.48 16.83 15.32
CA ASN A 182 1.25 17.15 16.72
C ASN A 182 1.60 15.96 17.62
N CYS A 183 2.89 15.81 17.91
CA CYS A 183 3.36 15.20 19.17
C CYS A 183 4.82 15.57 19.44
N GLY A 184 5.13 16.83 19.80
CA GLY A 184 6.51 17.22 20.13
C GLY A 184 7.51 16.84 19.01
N ASP A 185 8.53 16.06 19.35
CA ASP A 185 9.54 15.52 18.41
C ASP A 185 9.08 14.29 17.60
N TYR A 186 7.85 13.80 17.78
CA TYR A 186 7.31 12.62 17.10
C TYR A 186 6.50 13.00 15.86
N PHE A 187 7.02 12.59 14.71
CA PHE A 187 6.43 12.79 13.38
C PHE A 187 5.32 11.75 13.14
N GLN A 188 4.06 12.18 12.99
CA GLN A 188 2.93 11.28 12.69
C GLN A 188 2.06 11.84 11.54
N GLN A 189 2.65 11.91 10.35
CA GLN A 189 1.87 12.16 9.14
C GLN A 189 0.85 11.05 8.93
N GLY A 190 -0.40 11.40 8.62
CA GLY A 190 -1.36 10.44 8.14
C GLY A 190 -0.97 9.97 6.75
N ILE A 191 -0.88 8.65 6.57
CA ILE A 191 -0.55 8.02 5.30
C ILE A 191 -1.74 7.20 4.82
N THR A 192 -2.15 7.45 3.58
CA THR A 192 -3.17 6.67 2.89
C THR A 192 -2.65 6.22 1.55
N GLU A 193 -2.91 4.95 1.22
CA GLU A 193 -2.59 4.35 -0.07
C GLU A 193 -3.85 3.87 -0.77
N LYS A 194 -3.88 3.93 -2.10
CA LYS A 194 -4.95 3.38 -2.91
C LYS A 194 -4.41 2.82 -4.21
N THR A 195 -4.81 1.59 -4.52
CA THR A 195 -4.44 0.90 -5.76
C THR A 195 -5.59 0.95 -6.75
N PHE A 196 -5.27 1.28 -8.00
CA PHE A 196 -6.17 1.29 -9.14
C PHE A 196 -5.80 0.15 -10.08
N SER A 197 -6.82 -0.53 -10.63
CA SER A 197 -6.68 -1.68 -11.52
C SER A 197 -7.30 -1.38 -12.88
N ILE A 198 -6.48 -1.36 -13.92
CA ILE A 198 -6.94 -1.15 -15.30
C ILE A 198 -6.81 -2.45 -16.08
N TYR A 199 -7.95 -2.99 -16.50
CA TYR A 199 -8.02 -4.15 -17.38
C TYR A 199 -7.98 -3.68 -18.83
N VAL A 200 -7.09 -4.25 -19.62
CA VAL A 200 -6.95 -3.95 -21.04
C VAL A 200 -7.23 -5.22 -21.82
N CYS A 201 -8.32 -5.22 -22.57
CA CYS A 201 -8.61 -6.31 -23.51
C CYS A 201 -8.21 -5.92 -24.94
N LEU A 202 -8.19 -6.91 -25.82
CA LEU A 202 -8.16 -6.71 -27.26
C LEU A 202 -9.56 -6.34 -27.78
N HIS A 203 -9.63 -5.41 -28.72
CA HIS A 203 -10.82 -5.05 -29.45
C HIS A 203 -10.96 -5.95 -30.68
N THR A 204 -12.00 -6.77 -30.69
CA THR A 204 -12.36 -7.65 -31.80
C THR A 204 -13.71 -7.24 -32.39
N ALA A 205 -14.06 -7.80 -33.56
CA ALA A 205 -15.38 -7.59 -34.16
C ALA A 205 -16.54 -8.04 -33.25
N ASN A 206 -16.27 -8.88 -32.26
CA ASN A 206 -17.23 -9.40 -31.29
C ASN A 206 -17.14 -8.72 -29.91
N GLY A 207 -16.26 -7.71 -29.74
CA GLY A 207 -16.13 -6.93 -28.51
C GLY A 207 -14.77 -7.06 -27.82
N CYS A 208 -14.79 -7.21 -26.49
CA CYS A 208 -13.61 -7.22 -25.62
C CYS A 208 -13.14 -8.66 -25.40
N GLU A 209 -11.92 -9.00 -25.83
CA GLU A 209 -11.34 -10.33 -25.61
C GLU A 209 -10.02 -10.25 -24.82
N PHE A 210 -9.91 -11.02 -23.74
CA PHE A 210 -8.68 -11.14 -22.96
C PHE A 210 -7.84 -12.30 -23.49
N ILE A 211 -6.53 -12.07 -23.66
CA ILE A 211 -5.60 -13.12 -24.06
C ILE A 211 -5.32 -14.02 -22.85
N SER A 212 -6.20 -14.98 -22.58
CA SER A 212 -5.97 -16.00 -21.55
C SER A 212 -4.66 -16.75 -21.85
N SER A 213 -3.67 -16.60 -20.98
CA SER A 213 -2.51 -17.51 -20.92
C SER A 213 -2.79 -18.63 -19.91
N GLY A 214 -4.01 -19.18 -19.92
CA GLY A 214 -4.30 -20.46 -19.29
C GLY A 214 -3.89 -21.60 -20.23
N MET A 215 -3.41 -22.72 -19.68
CA MET A 215 -3.08 -23.92 -20.45
C MET A 215 -4.29 -24.64 -21.07
N ASN A 216 -5.46 -24.00 -21.15
CA ASN A 216 -6.62 -24.47 -21.90
C ASN A 216 -7.23 -23.31 -22.70
N GLU A 217 -7.00 -23.39 -24.02
CA GLU A 217 -7.73 -22.90 -25.21
C GLU A 217 -8.54 -21.58 -25.11
N THR A 218 -8.42 -20.61 -26.01
CA THR A 218 -8.86 -20.69 -27.42
C THR A 218 -8.33 -19.46 -28.20
N SER A 219 -7.98 -19.65 -29.48
CA SER A 219 -7.40 -18.68 -30.45
C SER A 219 -5.87 -18.48 -30.46
N SER A 220 -5.07 -19.44 -29.97
CA SER A 220 -3.69 -19.57 -30.46
C SER A 220 -3.69 -20.53 -31.65
N GLN A 221 -3.30 -20.06 -32.84
CA GLN A 221 -3.05 -20.99 -33.94
C GLN A 221 -1.90 -21.92 -33.53
N LYS A 222 -2.17 -23.23 -33.54
CA LYS A 222 -1.18 -24.26 -33.18
C LYS A 222 0.01 -24.16 -34.12
N LEU A 223 1.21 -23.93 -33.55
CA LEU A 223 2.45 -23.92 -34.32
C LEU A 223 2.82 -25.35 -34.75
N ASN A 224 2.93 -25.55 -36.06
CA ASN A 224 3.57 -26.74 -36.61
C ASN A 224 5.08 -26.53 -36.59
N LEU A 225 5.73 -27.06 -35.56
CA LEU A 225 7.18 -27.00 -35.34
C LEU A 225 7.85 -28.26 -35.85
N PHE A 226 8.89 -28.08 -36.66
CA PHE A 226 9.68 -29.20 -37.15
C PHE A 226 11.15 -28.80 -37.32
N PRO A 227 12.13 -29.67 -37.02
CA PRO A 227 11.95 -30.91 -36.27
C PRO A 227 11.57 -30.64 -34.80
N GLN A 228 10.85 -31.59 -34.21
CA GLN A 228 10.55 -31.60 -32.78
C GLN A 228 10.79 -33.02 -32.24
N PRO A 229 11.79 -33.24 -31.37
CA PRO A 229 12.77 -32.28 -30.81
C PRO A 229 13.71 -31.64 -31.85
N SER A 230 14.23 -30.46 -31.54
CA SER A 230 15.20 -29.72 -32.37
C SER A 230 16.60 -29.71 -31.74
N ARG A 231 17.65 -29.63 -32.58
CA ARG A 231 19.06 -29.49 -32.15
C ARG A 231 19.62 -28.09 -32.38
N ASN A 232 19.56 -27.61 -33.62
CA ASN A 232 20.23 -26.38 -34.04
C ASN A 232 19.26 -25.33 -34.60
N ALA A 233 18.15 -25.74 -35.21
CA ALA A 233 17.17 -24.82 -35.73
C ALA A 233 15.78 -25.47 -35.74
N VAL A 234 14.75 -24.68 -35.53
CA VAL A 234 13.35 -25.10 -35.68
C VAL A 234 12.68 -24.29 -36.78
N TYR A 235 11.85 -24.94 -37.56
CA TYR A 235 11.08 -24.35 -38.64
C TYR A 235 9.62 -24.22 -38.26
N VAL A 236 9.03 -23.12 -38.71
CA VAL A 236 7.62 -22.80 -38.50
C VAL A 236 7.01 -22.43 -39.85
N ASN A 237 5.86 -23.02 -40.20
CA ASN A 237 5.10 -22.53 -41.35
C ASN A 237 4.13 -21.42 -40.89
N LEU A 238 4.30 -20.22 -41.43
CA LEU A 238 3.45 -19.06 -41.18
C LEU A 238 2.91 -18.43 -42.47
N ASN A 239 3.03 -19.12 -43.61
CA ASN A 239 2.62 -18.62 -44.94
C ASN A 239 3.12 -17.18 -45.23
N GLN A 240 4.37 -16.88 -44.84
CA GLN A 240 4.98 -15.54 -44.99
C GLN A 240 4.25 -14.39 -44.28
N THR A 241 3.47 -14.68 -43.24
CA THR A 241 2.85 -13.64 -42.40
C THR A 241 3.94 -12.78 -41.76
N LYS A 242 3.87 -11.45 -41.94
CA LYS A 242 4.83 -10.52 -41.32
C LYS A 242 4.80 -10.65 -39.79
N ILE A 243 5.97 -10.91 -39.21
CA ILE A 243 6.15 -11.06 -37.77
C ILE A 243 6.56 -9.72 -37.17
N ASN A 244 5.97 -9.37 -36.03
CA ASN A 244 6.32 -8.20 -35.24
C ASN A 244 7.39 -8.56 -34.19
N SER A 245 7.23 -9.71 -33.52
CA SER A 245 8.23 -10.20 -32.56
C SER A 245 8.18 -11.72 -32.39
N LEU A 246 9.28 -12.27 -31.87
CA LEU A 246 9.47 -13.69 -31.58
C LEU A 246 10.24 -13.85 -30.28
N HIS A 247 9.71 -14.67 -29.37
CA HIS A 247 10.32 -14.95 -28.07
C HIS A 247 10.28 -16.45 -27.76
N ILE A 248 11.36 -16.95 -27.17
CA ILE A 248 11.43 -18.27 -26.56
C ILE A 248 11.56 -18.08 -25.07
N THR A 249 10.75 -18.77 -24.27
CA THR A 249 10.79 -18.70 -22.80
C THR A 249 11.06 -20.08 -22.23
N ASP A 250 11.98 -20.19 -21.28
CA ASP A 250 12.21 -21.45 -20.56
C ASP A 250 11.23 -21.64 -19.38
N MET A 251 11.35 -22.74 -18.66
CA MET A 251 10.47 -23.05 -17.51
C MET A 251 10.77 -22.25 -16.25
N ALA A 252 11.85 -21.48 -16.23
CA ALA A 252 12.16 -20.51 -15.18
C ALA A 252 11.68 -19.09 -15.55
N GLY A 253 11.05 -18.90 -16.72
CA GLY A 253 10.56 -17.60 -17.19
C GLY A 253 11.62 -16.73 -17.88
N ARG A 254 12.83 -17.26 -18.16
CA ARG A 254 13.88 -16.50 -18.86
C ARG A 254 13.53 -16.41 -20.34
N ILE A 255 13.63 -15.20 -20.89
CA ILE A 255 13.26 -14.87 -22.28
C ILE A 255 14.51 -14.83 -23.16
N PHE A 256 14.42 -15.48 -24.32
CA PHE A 256 15.42 -15.52 -25.38
C PHE A 256 14.80 -14.95 -26.66
N SER A 257 15.56 -14.14 -27.38
CA SER A 257 15.16 -13.55 -28.66
C SER A 257 16.11 -14.05 -29.75
N PRO A 258 15.92 -15.29 -30.25
CA PRO A 258 16.82 -15.89 -31.22
C PRO A 258 16.76 -15.16 -32.57
N SER A 259 17.84 -15.29 -33.34
CA SER A 259 17.84 -14.89 -34.74
C SER A 259 16.92 -15.80 -35.56
N TYR A 260 16.36 -15.26 -36.64
CA TYR A 260 15.54 -16.01 -37.58
C TYR A 260 15.71 -15.49 -39.00
N ILE A 261 15.46 -16.37 -39.97
CA ILE A 261 15.45 -16.05 -41.40
C ILE A 261 14.24 -16.72 -42.06
N TRP A 262 13.76 -16.13 -43.16
CA TRP A 262 12.75 -16.75 -44.00
C TRP A 262 13.41 -17.64 -45.05
N GLU A 263 13.00 -18.91 -45.12
CA GLU A 263 13.38 -19.87 -46.15
C GLU A 263 12.11 -20.31 -46.89
N GLY A 264 11.75 -19.58 -47.95
CA GLY A 264 10.50 -19.81 -48.69
C GLY A 264 9.26 -19.41 -47.88
N ASP A 265 8.37 -20.37 -47.62
CA ASP A 265 7.15 -20.20 -46.80
C ASP A 265 7.39 -20.43 -45.29
N LYS A 266 8.60 -20.87 -44.93
CA LYS A 266 8.97 -21.26 -43.57
C LYS A 266 9.86 -20.23 -42.92
N LEU A 267 9.62 -20.02 -41.63
CA LEU A 267 10.50 -19.28 -40.74
C LEU A 267 11.48 -20.26 -40.08
N LYS A 268 12.78 -20.07 -40.30
CA LYS A 268 13.83 -20.82 -39.62
C LYS A 268 14.34 -20.01 -38.44
N ILE A 269 14.26 -20.58 -37.25
CA ILE A 269 14.67 -19.97 -35.99
C ILE A 269 15.93 -20.67 -35.50
N ASP A 270 16.98 -19.92 -35.18
CA ASP A 270 18.22 -20.47 -34.64
C ASP A 270 18.03 -20.85 -33.16
N THR A 271 18.37 -22.08 -32.82
CA THR A 271 18.27 -22.61 -31.45
C THR A 271 19.61 -23.16 -30.96
N GLN A 272 20.73 -22.81 -31.61
CA GLN A 272 22.05 -23.30 -31.25
C GLN A 272 22.45 -22.92 -29.82
N ASP A 273 22.14 -21.70 -29.39
CA ASP A 273 22.52 -21.18 -28.06
C ASP A 273 21.62 -21.68 -26.92
N LEU A 274 20.53 -22.39 -27.23
CA LEU A 274 19.62 -22.94 -26.23
C LEU A 274 20.14 -24.27 -25.68
N LYS A 275 20.07 -24.43 -24.34
CA LYS A 275 20.39 -25.71 -23.68
C LYS A 275 19.29 -26.74 -23.94
N ALA A 276 19.60 -28.03 -23.78
CA ALA A 276 18.59 -29.08 -23.82
C ALA A 276 17.50 -28.83 -22.77
N GLY A 277 16.23 -28.97 -23.16
CA GLY A 277 15.11 -28.63 -22.29
C GLY A 277 13.80 -28.37 -23.02
N SER A 278 12.75 -28.08 -22.24
CA SER A 278 11.44 -27.65 -22.76
C SER A 278 11.31 -26.13 -22.68
N TYR A 279 10.77 -25.55 -23.74
CA TYR A 279 10.57 -24.12 -23.90
C TYR A 279 9.18 -23.83 -24.47
N VAL A 280 8.73 -22.59 -24.30
CA VAL A 280 7.56 -22.02 -24.96
C VAL A 280 8.04 -21.06 -26.04
N LEU A 281 7.69 -21.34 -27.29
CA LEU A 281 7.90 -20.44 -28.42
C LEU A 281 6.63 -19.61 -28.62
N LYS A 282 6.79 -18.29 -28.66
CA LYS A 282 5.74 -17.31 -28.93
C LYS A 282 6.13 -16.44 -30.13
N ILE A 283 5.26 -16.37 -31.12
CA ILE A 283 5.42 -15.52 -32.31
C ILE A 283 4.23 -14.58 -32.40
N ILE A 284 4.48 -13.29 -32.55
CA ILE A 284 3.44 -12.25 -32.63
C ILE A 284 3.51 -11.64 -34.03
N SER A 285 2.40 -11.72 -34.77
CA SER A 285 2.21 -10.99 -36.03
C SER A 285 1.28 -9.79 -35.83
N ALA A 286 1.03 -9.03 -36.88
CA ALA A 286 0.07 -7.92 -36.85
C ALA A 286 -1.37 -8.37 -36.55
N GLN A 287 -1.71 -9.66 -36.74
CA GLN A 287 -3.09 -10.16 -36.63
C GLN A 287 -3.22 -11.34 -35.66
N ASN A 288 -2.18 -12.16 -35.52
CA ASN A 288 -2.24 -13.43 -34.80
C ASN A 288 -1.11 -13.56 -33.78
N ILE A 289 -1.38 -14.32 -32.72
CA ILE A 289 -0.36 -14.80 -31.78
C ILE A 289 -0.30 -16.31 -31.92
N TYR A 290 0.91 -16.81 -32.14
CA TYR A 290 1.19 -18.22 -32.25
C TYR A 290 1.98 -18.69 -31.03
N ASN A 291 1.56 -19.81 -30.45
CA ASN A 291 2.25 -20.43 -29.33
C ASN A 291 2.54 -21.90 -29.65
N GLY A 292 3.68 -22.40 -29.20
CA GLY A 292 4.06 -23.78 -29.38
C GLY A 292 5.06 -24.25 -28.34
N LYS A 293 4.92 -25.49 -27.90
CA LYS A 293 5.94 -26.17 -27.09
C LYS A 293 7.13 -26.50 -27.98
N LEU A 294 8.33 -26.06 -27.60
CA LEU A 294 9.60 -26.36 -28.25
C LEU A 294 10.45 -27.26 -27.34
N ILE A 295 11.03 -28.34 -27.88
CA ILE A 295 11.90 -29.25 -27.15
C ILE A 295 13.26 -29.21 -27.82
N ILE A 296 14.29 -28.83 -27.06
CA ILE A 296 15.68 -28.83 -27.53
C ILE A 296 16.38 -30.09 -27.00
N GLN A 297 17.06 -30.80 -27.90
CA GLN A 297 18.01 -31.87 -27.60
C GLN A 297 19.40 -31.44 -28.09
N LYS A 298 20.44 -31.71 -27.32
CA LYS A 298 21.84 -31.51 -27.72
C LYS A 298 22.51 -32.87 -27.77
#